data_AF-A0A7C8DX42-F1
#
_entry.id   AF-A0A7C8DX42-F1
#
_cell.length_a   1.000
_cell.length_b   1.000
_cell.length_c   1.000
_cell.angle_alpha   90.00
_cell.angle_beta   90.00
_cell.angle_gamma   90.00
#
_symmetry.space_group_name_H-M   'P 1'
#
loop_
_entity.id
_entity.type
_entity.pdbx_description
1 polymer ?
#
loop_
_entity_poly.entity_id
_entity_poly.type
_entity_poly.pdbx_seq_one_letter_code
_entity_poly.pdbx_strand_id
1 'polypeptide(L)'
;MKHLFAIILTTLFLFNCSSSIDNCGEIDRKYEKNGEYFFALIMHEDKDSNDNSGGGRVYADVLVSKNDYLLKKLGEQYCFEE
;
A
#
# COMPACT_ATOMS: atom_id res chain seq x y z
N MET A 1 -26.02 -34.04 18.91
CA MET A 1 -25.44 -32.68 19.03
C MET A 1 -23.91 -32.71 19.16
N LYS A 2 -23.19 -33.50 18.34
CA LYS A 2 -21.71 -33.52 18.30
C LYS A 2 -21.15 -32.95 16.98
N HIS A 3 -21.91 -33.09 15.90
CA HIS A 3 -21.51 -32.62 14.57
C HIS A 3 -21.67 -31.10 14.35
N LEU A 4 -22.50 -30.42 15.14
CA LEU A 4 -22.66 -28.96 15.09
C LEU A 4 -21.44 -28.21 15.64
N PHE A 5 -20.74 -28.80 16.62
CA PHE A 5 -19.54 -28.20 17.22
C PHE A 5 -18.33 -28.25 16.26
N ALA A 6 -18.26 -29.25 15.39
CA ALA A 6 -17.18 -29.41 14.42
C ALA A 6 -17.25 -28.38 13.26
N ILE A 7 -18.45 -27.91 12.92
CA ILE A 7 -18.66 -26.95 11.82
C ILE A 7 -18.34 -25.51 12.26
N ILE A 8 -18.55 -25.18 13.54
CA ILE A 8 -18.24 -23.84 14.08
C ILE A 8 -16.73 -23.62 14.18
N LEU A 9 -15.95 -24.67 14.39
CA LEU A 9 -14.48 -24.56 14.54
C LEU A 9 -13.76 -24.35 13.20
N THR A 10 -14.33 -24.80 12.08
CA THR A 10 -13.72 -24.68 10.74
C THR A 10 -13.96 -23.34 10.07
N THR A 11 -14.95 -22.55 10.49
CA THR A 11 -15.23 -21.23 9.91
C THR A 11 -14.37 -20.10 10.48
N LEU A 12 -13.68 -20.29 11.61
CA LEU A 12 -12.79 -19.28 12.21
C LEU A 12 -11.44 -19.12 11.49
N PHE A 13 -11.08 -20.02 10.58
CA PHE A 13 -9.78 -20.00 9.89
C PHE A 13 -9.77 -19.25 8.55
N LEU A 14 -10.90 -18.70 8.08
CA LEU A 14 -11.05 -18.25 6.69
C LEU A 14 -10.82 -16.75 6.41
N PHE A 15 -10.49 -15.90 7.39
CA PHE A 15 -10.30 -14.45 7.11
C PHE A 15 -9.14 -13.78 7.85
N ASN A 16 -8.06 -14.49 8.16
CA ASN A 16 -6.81 -13.83 8.55
C ASN A 16 -5.97 -13.49 7.30
N CYS A 17 -6.46 -12.58 6.45
CA CYS A 17 -5.58 -11.80 5.58
C CYS A 17 -4.91 -10.72 6.44
N SER A 18 -4.08 -11.12 7.40
CA SER A 18 -3.24 -10.21 8.18
C SER A 18 -1.81 -10.30 7.67
N SER A 19 -1.63 -10.11 6.37
CA SER A 19 -0.34 -9.63 5.88
C SER A 19 -0.35 -8.16 6.22
N SER A 20 0.51 -7.73 7.16
CA SER A 20 0.90 -6.33 7.26
C SER A 20 1.34 -5.94 5.85
N ILE A 21 0.47 -5.27 5.11
CA ILE A 21 0.87 -4.68 3.83
C ILE A 21 1.87 -3.62 4.28
N ASP A 22 3.13 -3.78 3.88
CA ASP A 22 4.09 -2.71 4.01
C ASP A 22 3.55 -1.56 3.15
N ASN A 23 2.78 -0.67 3.78
CA ASN A 23 2.18 0.52 3.19
C ASN A 23 3.25 1.60 2.96
N CYS A 24 4.42 1.16 2.52
CA CYS A 24 5.59 1.97 2.26
C CYS A 24 5.78 2.04 0.75
N GLY A 25 6.03 3.24 0.25
CA GLY A 25 6.40 3.42 -1.14
C GLY A 25 7.40 4.55 -1.31
N GLU A 26 8.06 4.56 -2.46
CA GLU A 26 8.99 5.62 -2.82
C GLU A 26 8.22 6.85 -3.31
N ILE A 27 8.54 8.04 -2.79
CA ILE A 27 7.91 9.29 -3.23
C ILE A 27 8.37 9.63 -4.65
N ASP A 28 7.54 9.36 -5.65
CA ASP A 28 7.78 9.72 -7.06
C ASP A 28 7.39 11.18 -7.33
N ARG A 29 6.26 11.61 -6.77
CA ARG A 29 5.77 12.99 -6.94
C ARG A 29 5.15 13.56 -5.68
N LYS A 30 5.17 14.89 -5.62
CA LYS A 30 4.56 15.72 -4.59
C LYS A 30 3.63 16.71 -5.27
N TYR A 31 2.38 16.80 -4.84
CA TYR A 31 1.42 17.75 -5.41
C TYR A 31 0.42 18.27 -4.37
N GLU A 32 -0.20 19.40 -4.71
CA GLU A 32 -1.23 20.04 -3.91
C GLU A 32 -2.55 20.03 -4.68
N LYS A 33 -3.66 19.77 -3.98
CA LYS A 33 -5.00 19.83 -4.55
C LYS A 33 -5.96 20.34 -3.50
N ASN A 34 -6.72 21.38 -3.81
CA ASN A 34 -7.71 21.97 -2.90
C ASN A 34 -7.16 22.40 -1.52
N GLY A 35 -5.87 22.80 -1.45
CA GLY A 35 -5.22 23.19 -0.19
C GLY A 35 -4.70 22.02 0.65
N GLU A 36 -4.84 20.79 0.15
CA GLU A 36 -4.31 19.57 0.75
C GLU A 36 -3.02 19.12 0.03
N TYR A 37 -2.18 18.36 0.74
CA TYR A 37 -0.85 17.96 0.30
C TYR A 37 -0.80 16.45 0.09
N PHE A 38 -0.25 16.00 -1.04
CA PHE A 38 -0.24 14.59 -1.42
C PHE A 38 1.14 14.12 -1.86
N PHE A 39 1.43 12.86 -1.56
CA PHE A 39 2.49 12.09 -2.18
C PHE A 39 1.90 11.07 -3.16
N ALA A 40 2.44 11.00 -4.37
CA ALA A 40 2.28 9.85 -5.24
C ALA A 40 3.45 8.90 -4.99
N LEU A 41 3.15 7.73 -4.44
CA LEU A 41 4.13 6.71 -4.06
C LEU A 41 4.20 5.62 -5.11
N ILE A 42 5.40 5.13 -5.43
CA ILE A 42 5.60 3.85 -6.12
C ILE A 42 5.60 2.77 -5.04
N MET A 43 4.56 1.94 -5.03
CA MET A 43 4.39 0.87 -4.05
C MET A 43 5.10 -0.41 -4.51
N HIS A 44 5.06 -0.69 -5.81
CA HIS A 44 5.68 -1.85 -6.42
C HIS A 44 6.12 -1.52 -7.85
N GLU A 45 7.29 -2.01 -8.24
CA GLU A 45 7.82 -1.92 -9.60
C GLU A 45 8.33 -3.30 -10.00
N ASP A 46 7.65 -3.92 -10.98
CA ASP A 46 8.14 -5.15 -11.60
C ASP A 46 9.30 -4.80 -12.54
N LYS A 47 10.52 -5.14 -12.13
CA LYS A 47 11.75 -4.90 -12.91
C LYS A 47 12.00 -5.96 -13.99
N ASP A 48 11.26 -7.07 -13.96
CA ASP A 48 11.36 -8.13 -14.95
C ASP A 48 10.69 -7.70 -16.27
N SER A 49 11.49 -7.01 -17.07
CA SER A 49 11.17 -6.58 -18.43
C SER A 49 11.49 -7.71 -19.41
N ASN A 50 10.89 -8.89 -19.25
CA ASN A 50 10.90 -9.85 -20.35
C ASN A 50 9.77 -9.41 -21.30
N ASP A 51 10.05 -9.25 -22.59
CA ASP A 51 9.19 -8.59 -23.60
C ASP A 51 7.74 -9.14 -23.71
N ASN A 52 7.40 -10.21 -22.99
CA ASN A 52 6.08 -10.85 -22.95
C ASN A 52 5.34 -10.73 -21.60
N SER A 53 5.94 -10.16 -20.56
CA SER A 53 5.28 -9.87 -19.27
C SER A 53 5.18 -8.37 -19.11
N GLY A 54 4.02 -7.79 -19.41
CA GLY A 54 3.79 -6.35 -19.27
C GLY A 54 4.15 -5.87 -17.86
N GLY A 55 5.34 -5.29 -17.72
CA GLY A 55 5.80 -4.65 -16.49
C GLY A 55 5.09 -3.31 -16.29
N GLY A 56 4.87 -2.95 -15.04
CA GLY A 56 4.21 -1.70 -14.66
C GLY A 56 4.58 -1.26 -13.26
N ARG A 57 4.33 0.02 -12.98
CA ARG A 57 4.45 0.58 -11.63
C ARG A 57 3.08 0.67 -11.00
N VAL A 58 2.96 0.19 -9.77
CA VAL A 58 1.78 0.39 -8.94
C VAL A 58 1.97 1.68 -8.16
N TYR A 59 1.04 2.61 -8.34
CA TYR A 59 1.05 3.91 -7.66
C TYR A 59 -0.05 3.99 -6.60
N ALA A 60 0.24 4.69 -5.51
CA ALA A 60 -0.74 5.08 -4.50
C ALA A 60 -0.63 6.58 -4.21
N ASP A 61 -1.77 7.26 -4.09
CA ASP A 61 -1.83 8.65 -3.66
C ASP A 61 -2.18 8.72 -2.17
N VAL A 62 -1.38 9.44 -1.39
CA VAL A 62 -1.53 9.53 0.06
C VAL A 62 -1.63 10.98 0.49
N LEU A 63 -2.67 11.31 1.26
CA LEU A 63 -2.82 12.61 1.92
C LEU A 63 -1.79 12.70 3.06
N VAL A 64 -1.02 13.78 3.09
CA VAL A 64 0.03 13.98 4.08
C VAL A 64 -0.09 15.32 4.78
N SER A 65 0.56 15.44 5.94
CA SER A 65 0.67 16.72 6.62
C SER A 65 1.55 17.69 5.81
N LYS A 66 1.31 19.00 5.96
CA LYS A 66 2.19 20.02 5.36
C LYS A 66 3.65 19.87 5.80
N ASN A 67 3.89 19.44 7.04
CA ASN A 67 5.23 19.25 7.55
C ASN A 67 5.95 18.10 6.84
N ASP A 68 5.29 16.95 6.68
CA ASP A 68 5.84 15.85 5.92
C ASP A 68 6.09 16.27 4.47
N TYR A 69 5.13 16.97 3.87
CA TYR A 69 5.25 17.50 2.53
C TYR A 69 6.47 18.43 2.37
N LEU A 70 6.85 19.21 3.37
CA LEU A 70 8.01 20.10 3.28
C LEU A 70 9.33 19.38 3.58
N LEU A 71 9.33 18.42 4.49
CA LEU A 71 10.54 17.76 4.99
C LEU A 71 11.01 16.59 4.10
N LYS A 72 10.07 15.83 3.53
CA LYS A 72 10.38 14.63 2.75
C LYS A 72 10.76 14.97 1.31
N LYS A 73 11.69 14.20 0.76
CA LYS A 73 12.22 14.38 -0.61
C LYS A 73 11.71 13.31 -1.56
N LEU A 74 11.74 13.62 -2.85
CA LEU A 74 11.51 12.61 -3.89
C LEU A 74 12.57 11.51 -3.79
N GLY A 75 12.19 10.26 -4.02
CA GLY A 75 13.04 9.09 -3.86
C GLY A 75 13.17 8.57 -2.42
N GLU A 76 12.64 9.29 -1.42
CA GLU A 76 12.58 8.76 -0.05
C GLU A 76 11.41 7.79 0.11
N GLN A 77 11.56 6.81 1.01
CA GLN A 77 10.49 5.93 1.42
C GLN A 77 9.54 6.64 2.38
N TYR A 78 8.23 6.49 2.16
CA TYR A 78 7.19 6.98 3.05
C TYR A 78 6.20 5.85 3.35
N CYS A 79 5.99 5.59 4.64
CA CYS A 79 5.04 4.61 5.12
C CYS A 79 3.83 5.32 5.73
N PHE A 80 2.63 4.81 5.47
CA PHE A 80 1.39 5.33 6.02
C PHE A 80 0.57 4.21 6.65
N GLU A 81 -0.13 4.51 7.73
CA GLU A 81 -1.11 3.60 8.31
C GLU A 81 -2.46 3.84 7.59
N GLU A 82 -3.16 2.76 7.22
CA GLU A 82 -4.54 2.83 6.71
C GLU A 82 -5.54 3.22 7.81
#